data_AF-A0YHX1-F1
#
_entry.id   AF-A0YHX1-F1
#
_cell.length_a   1.000
_cell.length_b   1.000
_cell.length_c   1.000
_cell.angle_alpha   90.00
_cell.angle_beta   90.00
_cell.angle_gamma   90.00
#
_symmetry.space_group_name_H-M   'P 1'
#
loop_
_entity.id
_entity.type
_entity.pdbx_description
1 polymer ?
#
loop_
_entity_poly.entity_id
_entity_poly.type
_entity_poly.pdbx_seq_one_letter_code
_entity_poly.pdbx_strand_id
1 'polypeptide(L)' 'MSRYFSEKQVIEVVAVISLFGFLNRWNDTMATTLESAPKNFAADQLSSQGWVAGKHD' A
#
# COMPACT_ATOMS: atom_id res chain seq x y z
N MET A 1 -13.59 -12.70 -12.04
CA MET A 1 -12.25 -13.28 -11.77
C MET A 1 -12.06 -14.67 -12.36
N SER A 2 -13.05 -15.58 -12.28
CA SER A 2 -12.95 -16.98 -12.76
C SER A 2 -12.54 -17.17 -14.23
N ARG A 3 -12.74 -16.16 -15.09
CA ARG A 3 -12.26 -16.16 -16.49
C ARG A 3 -10.73 -16.05 -16.63
N TYR A 4 -10.05 -15.50 -15.63
CA TYR A 4 -8.62 -15.15 -15.69
C TYR A 4 -7.79 -15.78 -14.56
N PHE A 5 -8.46 -16.24 -13.50
CA PHE A 5 -7.82 -16.76 -12.30
C PHE A 5 -8.50 -18.04 -11.86
N SER A 6 -7.67 -19.01 -11.45
CA SER A 6 -8.14 -20.18 -10.70
C SER A 6 -8.71 -19.76 -9.35
N GLU A 7 -9.52 -20.62 -8.74
CA GLU A 7 -10.09 -20.38 -7.41
C GLU A 7 -9.00 -20.07 -6.36
N LYS A 8 -7.88 -20.81 -6.39
CA LYS A 8 -6.73 -20.56 -5.51
C LYS A 8 -6.16 -19.15 -5.71
N GLN A 9 -5.97 -18.70 -6.95
CA GLN A 9 -5.47 -17.36 -7.25
C GLN A 9 -6.44 -16.27 -6.79
N VAL A 10 -7.75 -16.52 -6.88
CA VAL A 10 -8.77 -15.60 -6.34
C VAL A 10 -8.64 -15.48 -4.82
N ILE A 11 -8.46 -16.61 -4.12
CA ILE A 11 -8.24 -16.63 -2.67
C ILE A 11 -6.99 -15.83 -2.30
N GLU A 12 -5.89 -16.01 -3.03
CA GLU A 12 -4.64 -15.28 -2.79
C GLU A 12 -4.80 -13.77 -2.99
N VAL A 13 -5.50 -13.34 -4.04
CA VAL A 13 -5.80 -11.91 -4.28
C VAL A 13 -6.62 -11.34 -3.12
N VAL A 14 -7.68 -12.04 -2.70
CA VAL A 14 -8.52 -11.57 -1.58
C VAL A 14 -7.75 -11.56 -0.26
N ALA A 15 -6.85 -12.52 -0.04
CA ALA A 15 -6.00 -12.55 1.14
C ALA A 15 -5.05 -11.35 1.20
N VAL A 16 -4.41 -11.01 0.08
CA VAL A 16 -3.54 -9.83 -0.03
C VAL A 16 -4.33 -8.55 0.17
N ILE A 17 -5.51 -8.41 -0.45
CA ILE A 17 -6.41 -7.26 -0.24
C ILE A 17 -6.77 -7.11 1.23
N SER A 18 -7.12 -8.22 1.90
CA SER A 18 -7.51 -8.21 3.32
C SER A 18 -6.34 -7.84 4.23
N LEU A 19 -5.15 -8.37 3.96
CA LEU A 19 -3.92 -8.05 4.68
C LEU A 19 -3.58 -6.56 4.57
N PHE A 20 -3.58 -6.00 3.36
CA PHE A 20 -3.30 -4.58 3.16
C PHE A 20 -4.44 -3.69 3.69
N GLY A 21 -5.69 -4.15 3.67
CA GLY A 21 -6.80 -3.48 4.34
C GLY A 21 -6.58 -3.34 5.86
N PHE A 22 -6.09 -4.40 6.51
CA PHE A 22 -5.69 -4.35 7.91
C PHE A 22 -4.50 -3.40 8.13
N LEU A 23 -3.42 -3.56 7.36
CA LEU A 23 -2.21 -2.76 7.51
C LEU A 23 -2.44 -1.26 7.27
N ASN A 24 -3.27 -0.89 6.28
CA ASN A 24 -3.64 0.51 6.03
C ASN A 24 -4.32 1.12 7.26
N ARG A 25 -5.28 0.41 7.87
CA ARG A 25 -5.98 0.90 9.07
C ARG A 25 -5.09 0.91 10.30
N TRP A 26 -4.21 -0.09 10.43
CA TRP A 26 -3.23 -0.15 11.50
C TRP A 26 -2.27 1.03 11.43
N ASN A 27 -1.63 1.26 10.28
CA ASN A 27 -0.70 2.37 10.09
C ASN A 27 -1.37 3.74 10.25
N ASP A 28 -2.63 3.88 9.81
CA ASP A 28 -3.40 5.10 10.02
C ASP A 28 -3.72 5.34 11.51
N THR A 29 -3.98 4.28 12.27
CA THR A 29 -4.28 4.38 13.71
C THR A 29 -3.02 4.65 14.53
N MET A 30 -1.92 3.98 14.21
CA MET A 30 -0.66 4.06 14.93
C MET A 30 0.22 5.23 14.45
N ALA A 31 -0.22 5.98 13.44
CA ALA A 31 0.52 7.05 12.79
C ALA A 31 1.97 6.65 12.45
N THR A 32 2.14 5.45 11.90
CA THR A 32 3.47 4.93 11.55
C THR A 32 4.11 5.87 10.53
N THR A 33 5.22 6.51 10.90
CA THR A 33 5.97 7.39 10.01
C THR A 33 6.64 6.58 8.92
N LEU A 34 6.71 7.13 7.71
CA LEU A 34 7.45 6.48 6.64
C LEU A 34 8.95 6.52 6.96
N GLU A 35 9.62 5.39 6.76
CA GLU A 35 11.07 5.31 6.83
C GLU A 35 11.72 6.17 5.73
N SER A 36 12.95 6.61 5.95
CA SER A 36 13.65 7.53 5.05
C SER A 36 13.79 6.97 3.62
N ALA A 37 14.01 5.66 3.47
CA ALA A 37 14.17 5.01 2.17
C ALA A 37 12.91 5.08 1.29
N PRO A 38 11.71 4.65 1.75
CA PRO A 38 10.49 4.78 0.95
C PRO A 38 10.05 6.24 0.73
N LYS A 39 10.31 7.16 1.67
CA LYS A 39 10.08 8.60 1.45
C LYS A 39 10.91 9.12 0.28
N ASN A 40 12.22 8.84 0.28
CA ASN A 40 13.13 9.31 -0.76
C ASN A 40 12.77 8.71 -2.12
N PHE A 41 12.45 7.42 -2.19
CA PHE A 41 12.00 6.80 -3.44
C PHE A 41 10.72 7.45 -3.98
N ALA A 42 9.73 7.69 -3.12
CA ALA A 42 8.49 8.34 -3.53
C ALA A 42 8.71 9.79 -3.97
N ALA A 43 9.56 10.55 -3.28
CA ALA A 43 9.95 11.89 -3.70
C ALA A 43 10.65 11.89 -5.07
N ASP A 44 11.58 10.97 -5.29
CA ASP A 44 12.35 10.90 -6.54
C ASP A 44 11.47 10.47 -7.73
N GLN A 45 10.57 9.52 -7.52
CA GLN A 45 9.82 8.88 -8.61
C GLN A 45 8.42 9.48 -8.83
N LEU A 46 7.79 10.04 -7.80
CA LEU A 46 6.37 10.40 -7.81
C LEU A 46 6.12 11.90 -7.58
N SER A 47 7.13 12.70 -7.25
CA SER A 47 6.98 14.16 -7.08
C SER A 47 6.42 14.85 -8.33
N SER A 48 6.86 14.44 -9.52
CA SER A 48 6.34 14.94 -10.80
C SER A 48 4.86 14.61 -11.04
N GLN A 49 4.31 13.64 -10.31
CA GLN A 49 2.90 13.26 -10.34
C GLN A 49 2.09 13.86 -9.19
N GLY A 50 2.67 14.82 -8.44
CA GLY A 50 1.99 15.56 -7.37
C GLY A 50 1.90 14.82 -6.03
N TRP A 51 2.73 13.80 -5.83
CA TRP A 51 2.79 13.11 -4.53
C TRP A 51 3.41 13.99 -3.44
N VAL A 52 2.81 13.97 -2.24
CA VAL A 52 3.31 14.64 -1.02
C VAL A 52 3.16 13.70 0.18
N ALA A 53 4.10 13.74 1.13
CA ALA A 53 4.16 12.79 2.26
C ALA A 53 2.94 12.86 3.21
N GLY A 54 2.33 14.05 3.36
CA GLY A 54 1.08 14.24 4.10
C GLY A 54 1.16 13.77 5.55
N LYS A 55 0.20 12.95 5.99
CA LYS A 55 0.09 12.44 7.37
C LYS A 55 1.17 11.40 7.76
N HIS A 56 2.08 11.08 6.85
CA HIS A 56 3.17 10.12 7.05
C HIS A 56 4.55 10.80 7.09
N ASP A 57 4.58 12.13 7.27
CA ASP A 57 5.79 12.85 7.70
C ASP A 57 6.27 12.41 9.08
#